data_AF-A0A815T6T8-F1
#
_entry.id   AF-A0A815T6T8-F1
#
_cell.length_a   1.000
_cell.length_b   1.000
_cell.length_c   1.000
_cell.angle_alpha   90.00
_cell.angle_beta   90.00
_cell.angle_gamma   90.00
#
_symmetry.space_group_name_H-M   'P 1'
#
loop_
_entity.id
_entity.type
_entity.pdbx_description
1 polymer ?
#
loop_
_entity_poly.entity_id
_entity_poly.type
_entity_poly.pdbx_seq_one_letter_code
_entity_poly.pdbx_strand_id
1 'polypeptide(L)' 'MSSSSEKLEMDTIATKDALRLCHETQDINTILALTAHTDPIVRQRALKEICPCRVKDDIDLFWERVIEMIDDPADNVREQ' A
#
# COMPACT_ATOMS: atom_id res chain seq x y z
N MET A 1 8.27 17.43 -7.73
CA MET A 1 9.48 16.69 -7.30
C MET A 1 9.55 16.63 -5.76
N SER A 2 8.56 16.07 -5.08
CA SER A 2 8.55 16.02 -3.59
C SER A 2 8.23 14.63 -3.01
N SER A 3 8.19 13.59 -3.84
CA SER A 3 7.58 12.29 -3.48
C SER A 3 8.42 11.42 -2.53
N SER A 4 9.71 11.72 -2.33
CA SER A 4 10.58 10.89 -1.48
C SER A 4 10.42 11.13 0.02
N SER A 5 10.05 12.34 0.45
CA SER A 5 9.89 12.67 1.87
C SER A 5 8.57 12.14 2.44
N GLU A 6 7.50 12.17 1.64
CA GLU A 6 6.17 11.66 2.05
C GLU A 6 6.15 10.14 2.22
N LYS A 7 6.94 9.40 1.42
CA LYS A 7 7.08 7.94 1.58
C LYS A 7 7.73 7.52 2.90
N LEU A 8 8.68 8.31 3.40
CA LEU A 8 9.39 8.06 4.67
C LEU A 8 8.59 8.45 5.91
N GLU A 9 7.51 9.21 5.77
CA GLU A 9 6.57 9.41 6.88
C GLU A 9 5.52 8.30 6.91
N MET A 10 5.11 7.81 5.75
CA MET A 10 4.04 6.82 5.62
C MET A 10 4.42 5.39 6.05
N ASP A 11 5.71 5.06 6.09
CA ASP A 11 6.21 3.73 6.49
C ASP A 11 6.23 3.50 8.01
N THR A 12 6.20 4.60 8.76
CA THR A 12 6.43 4.67 10.22
C THR A 12 5.29 5.34 10.99
N ILE A 13 4.21 5.77 10.31
CA ILE A 13 2.98 6.18 11.00
C ILE A 13 2.45 5.05 11.89
N ALA A 14 1.68 5.41 12.92
CA ALA A 14 1.09 4.41 13.81
C ALA A 14 0.17 3.47 13.02
N THR A 15 0.32 2.15 13.22
CA THR A 15 -0.49 1.10 12.56
C THR A 15 -1.98 1.44 12.52
N LYS A 16 -2.53 1.92 13.64
CA LYS A 16 -3.95 2.27 13.73
C LYS A 16 -4.35 3.39 12.77
N ASP A 17 -3.52 4.42 12.65
CA ASP A 17 -3.76 5.53 11.74
C ASP A 17 -3.55 5.11 10.28
N ALA A 18 -2.56 4.26 10.03
CA ALA A 18 -2.32 3.68 8.71
C ALA A 18 -3.52 2.85 8.21
N LEU A 19 -4.08 2.01 9.07
CA LEU A 19 -5.25 1.19 8.77
C LEU A 19 -6.49 2.06 8.52
N ARG A 20 -6.66 3.13 9.30
CA ARG A 20 -7.75 4.09 9.10
C ARG A 20 -7.58 4.81 7.76
N LEU A 21 -6.37 5.26 7.45
CA LEU A 21 -6.04 5.93 6.20
C LEU A 21 -6.30 5.02 4.98
N CYS A 22 -5.91 3.73 5.06
CA CYS A 22 -6.22 2.75 4.02
C CYS A 22 -7.72 2.72 3.68
N HIS A 23 -8.59 2.85 4.68
CA HIS A 23 -10.03 2.75 4.49
C HIS A 23 -10.67 4.07 4.00
N GLU A 24 -10.16 5.21 4.47
CA GLU A 24 -10.76 6.52 4.23
C GLU A 24 -10.28 7.16 2.92
N THR A 25 -9.03 6.90 2.52
CA THR A 25 -8.46 7.53 1.32
C THR A 25 -8.98 6.91 0.04
N GLN A 26 -9.19 7.75 -0.97
CA GLN A 26 -9.45 7.33 -2.35
C GLN A 26 -8.23 7.57 -3.25
N ASP A 27 -7.17 8.19 -2.73
CA ASP A 27 -5.94 8.42 -3.46
C ASP A 27 -5.11 7.13 -3.54
N ILE A 28 -4.94 6.63 -4.76
CA ILE A 28 -4.18 5.41 -5.03
C ILE A 28 -2.71 5.55 -4.63
N ASN A 29 -2.11 6.74 -4.75
CA ASN A 29 -0.70 6.93 -4.41
C ASN A 29 -0.46 6.77 -2.91
N THR A 30 -1.39 7.27 -2.09
CA THR A 30 -1.41 7.04 -0.65
C THR A 30 -1.52 5.55 -0.32
N ILE A 31 -2.44 4.82 -0.98
CA ILE A 31 -2.61 3.37 -0.77
C ILE A 31 -1.33 2.61 -1.17
N LEU A 32 -0.74 2.95 -2.32
CA LEU A 32 0.52 2.36 -2.78
C LEU A 32 1.68 2.64 -1.81
N ALA A 33 1.77 3.84 -1.22
CA ALA A 33 2.77 4.13 -0.20
C ALA A 33 2.61 3.22 1.03
N LEU A 34 1.38 2.96 1.47
CA LEU A 34 1.07 2.10 2.61
C LEU A 34 1.41 0.63 2.38
N THR A 35 1.51 0.17 1.12
CA THR A 35 2.01 -1.18 0.82
C THR A 35 3.51 -1.36 1.11
N ALA A 36 4.24 -0.28 1.42
CA ALA A 36 5.63 -0.34 1.90
C ALA A 36 5.76 -0.19 3.44
N HIS A 37 4.63 -0.17 4.17
CA HIS A 37 4.63 0.03 5.61
C HIS A 37 5.36 -1.08 6.36
N THR A 38 6.02 -0.73 7.47
CA THR A 38 6.80 -1.68 8.30
C THR A 38 5.94 -2.81 8.87
N ASP A 39 4.74 -2.49 9.34
CA ASP A 39 3.74 -3.45 9.81
C ASP A 39 3.09 -4.25 8.66
N PRO A 40 3.20 -5.60 8.64
CA PRO A 40 2.60 -6.45 7.60
C PRO A 40 1.07 -6.40 7.55
N ILE A 41 0.39 -6.07 8.66
CA ILE A 41 -1.08 -5.95 8.67
C ILE A 41 -1.50 -4.74 7.82
N VAL A 42 -0.74 -3.65 7.90
CA VAL A 42 -0.98 -2.44 7.08
C VAL A 42 -0.74 -2.75 5.60
N ARG A 43 0.36 -3.42 5.27
CA ARG A 43 0.66 -3.80 3.87
C ARG A 43 -0.43 -4.66 3.27
N GLN A 44 -0.85 -5.70 4.00
CA GLN A 44 -1.96 -6.57 3.60
C GLN A 44 -3.24 -5.75 3.38
N ARG A 45 -3.59 -4.86 4.32
CA ARG A 45 -4.82 -4.06 4.22
C ARG A 45 -4.78 -3.12 3.03
N ALA A 46 -3.65 -2.47 2.79
CA ALA A 46 -3.45 -1.55 1.68
C ALA A 46 -3.62 -2.27 0.33
N LEU A 47 -3.05 -3.47 0.17
CA LEU A 47 -3.21 -4.27 -1.05
C LEU A 47 -4.68 -4.62 -1.32
N LYS A 48 -5.47 -4.95 -0.28
CA LYS A 48 -6.92 -5.21 -0.42
C LYS A 48 -7.72 -3.98 -0.88
N GLU A 49 -7.24 -2.77 -0.59
CA GLU A 49 -7.89 -1.53 -1.01
C GLU A 49 -7.55 -1.13 -2.45
N ILE A 50 -6.52 -1.74 -3.05
CA ILE A 50 -6.23 -1.53 -4.46
C ILE A 50 -7.26 -2.29 -5.31
N CYS A 51 -8.34 -1.60 -5.71
CA CYS A 51 -9.29 -2.14 -6.68
C CYS A 51 -8.81 -1.88 -8.11
N PRO A 52 -8.72 -2.90 -8.98
CA PRO A 52 -8.47 -2.71 -10.43
C PRO A 52 -9.49 -1.76 -11.07
N CYS A 53 -10.70 -1.69 -10.50
CA CYS A 53 -11.77 -0.79 -10.93
C CYS A 53 -11.48 0.71 -10.68
N ARG A 54 -10.60 1.02 -9.72
CA ARG A 54 -10.20 2.38 -9.32
C ARG A 54 -8.86 2.78 -9.96
N VAL A 55 -8.03 1.81 -10.33
CA VAL A 55 -6.73 1.99 -11.01
C VAL A 55 -6.91 2.08 -12.53
N LYS A 56 -7.87 2.91 -12.99
CA LYS A 56 -8.16 3.03 -14.43
C LYS A 56 -7.04 3.66 -15.26
N ASP A 57 -6.08 4.33 -14.60
CA ASP A 57 -5.02 5.10 -15.26
C ASP A 57 -3.58 4.55 -15.02
N ASP A 58 -3.34 3.65 -14.06
CA ASP A 58 -1.98 3.19 -13.69
C ASP A 58 -1.92 1.69 -13.37
N ILE A 59 -2.38 0.88 -14.33
CA ILE A 59 -2.36 -0.59 -14.24
C ILE A 59 -0.93 -1.10 -13.96
N ASP A 60 0.09 -0.44 -14.52
CA ASP A 60 1.49 -0.88 -14.43
C ASP A 60 2.05 -0.76 -13.00
N LEU A 61 1.87 0.39 -12.33
CA LEU A 61 2.35 0.59 -10.95
C LEU A 61 1.68 -0.38 -9.97
N PHE A 62 0.41 -0.73 -10.22
CA PHE A 62 -0.27 -1.74 -9.45
C PHE A 62 0.35 -3.12 -9.64
N TRP A 63 0.58 -3.56 -10.88
CA TRP A 63 1.16 -4.88 -11.14
C TRP A 63 2.59 -4.97 -10.64
N GLU A 64 3.40 -3.93 -10.80
CA GLU A 64 4.75 -3.85 -10.22
C GLU A 64 4.68 -4.09 -8.71
N ARG A 65 3.77 -3.40 -8.01
CA ARG A 65 3.62 -3.59 -6.56
C ARG A 65 3.12 -4.98 -6.20
N VAL A 66 2.13 -5.53 -6.90
CA VAL A 66 1.63 -6.89 -6.64
C VAL A 66 2.75 -7.93 -6.85
N ILE A 67 3.58 -7.76 -7.88
CA ILE A 67 4.73 -8.62 -8.15
C ILE A 67 5.77 -8.50 -7.01
N GLU A 68 6.09 -7.28 -6.55
CA GLU A 68 6.98 -7.06 -5.41
C GLU A 68 6.50 -7.78 -4.13
N MET A 69 5.18 -7.87 -3.92
CA MET A 69 4.61 -8.50 -2.73
C MET A 69 4.61 -10.04 -2.77
N ILE A 70 4.91 -10.67 -3.91
CA ILE A 70 5.07 -12.14 -4.00
C ILE A 70 6.21 -12.61 -3.09
N ASP A 71 7.23 -11.78 -2.90
CA ASP A 71 8.39 -12.07 -2.05
C ASP A 71 8.30 -11.41 -0.67
N ASP A 72 7.11 -10.92 -0.25
CA ASP A 72 6.95 -10.30 1.06
C ASP A 72 7.31 -11.31 2.18
N PRO A 73 8.09 -10.90 3.20
CA PRO A 73 8.49 -11.81 4.28
C PRO A 73 7.31 -12.35 5.10
N ALA A 74 6.16 -11.67 5.09
CA ALA A 74 4.99 -12.04 5.86
C ALA A 74 3.96 -12.81 5.01
N ASP A 75 3.64 -14.03 5.44
CA ASP A 75 2.74 -14.94 4.73
C ASP A 75 1.35 -14.32 4.48
N ASN A 76 0.84 -13.57 5.44
CA ASN A 76 -0.46 -12.90 5.34
C ASN A 76 -0.50 -11.84 4.23
N VAL A 77 0.64 -11.25 3.85
CA VAL A 77 0.73 -10.29 2.75
C VAL A 77 0.74 -11.03 1.42
N ARG A 78 1.42 -12.17 1.33
CA ARG A 78 1.50 -12.99 0.11
C ARG A 78 0.15 -13.65 -0.25
N GLU A 79 -0.66 -14.02 0.75
CA GLU A 79 -1.90 -14.79 0.59
C GLU A 79 -3.20 -13.94 0.53
N GLN A 80 -3.08 -12.62 0.35
CA GLN A 80 -4.15 -11.65 0.62
C GLN A 80 -5.22 -11.46 -0.46
#